data_AF-A0A417PG77-F1
#
_entry.id   AF-A0A417PG77-F1
#
_cell.length_a   1.000
_cell.length_b   1.000
_cell.length_c   1.000
_cell.angle_alpha   90.00
_cell.angle_beta   90.00
_cell.angle_gamma   90.00
#
_symmetry.space_group_name_H-M   'P 1'
#
loop_
_entity.id
_entity.type
_entity.pdbx_description
1 polymer ?
#
loop_
_entity_poly.entity_id
_entity_poly.type
_entity_poly.pdbx_seq_one_letter_code
_entity_poly.pdbx_strand_id
1 'polypeptide(L)' 'MHEYEIFVEEINPCGGEKHSKKTLIEAEADSPEAYVKENGRFPILESILNENGDVVIVTGDNHGSIVRYTFTE' A
#
# COMPACT_ATOMS: atom_id res chain seq x y z
N MET A 1 -2.58 -7.81 16.60
CA MET A 1 -1.71 -6.67 16.33
C MET A 1 -0.28 -7.12 16.15
N HIS A 2 0.26 -6.87 14.95
CA HIS A 2 1.65 -7.06 14.56
C HIS A 2 2.22 -5.68 14.17
N GLU A 3 3.49 -5.46 14.46
CA GLU A 3 4.23 -4.30 13.97
C GLU A 3 4.67 -4.59 12.53
N TYR A 4 4.35 -3.69 11.61
CA TYR A 4 4.73 -3.81 10.21
C TYR A 4 5.62 -2.65 9.79
N GLU A 5 6.65 -2.95 9.00
CA GLU A 5 7.31 -1.96 8.16
C GLU A 5 6.49 -1.85 6.86
N ILE A 6 5.88 -0.67 6.65
CA ILE A 6 4.96 -0.41 5.56
C ILE A 6 5.62 0.53 4.56
N PHE A 7 5.90 0.02 3.37
CA PHE A 7 6.34 0.83 2.25
C PHE A 7 5.14 1.29 1.42
N VAL A 8 4.90 2.60 1.41
CA VAL A 8 3.81 3.24 0.67
C VAL A 8 4.36 3.93 -0.57
N GLU A 9 3.86 3.54 -1.73
CA GLU A 9 4.16 4.16 -3.02
C GLU A 9 2.89 4.77 -3.62
N GLU A 10 2.82 6.09 -3.67
CA GLU A 10 1.74 6.84 -4.32
C GLU A 10 2.12 7.15 -5.78
N ILE A 11 1.35 6.63 -6.73
CA ILE A 11 1.50 6.83 -8.18
C ILE A 11 0.36 7.73 -8.65
N ASN A 12 0.71 8.96 -9.04
CA ASN A 12 -0.27 9.94 -9.50
C ASN A 12 -0.52 9.82 -11.02
N PRO A 13 -1.77 10.04 -11.48
CA PRO A 13 -2.18 9.87 -12.87
C PRO A 13 -1.42 10.77 -13.86
N CYS A 14 -0.90 11.91 -13.39
CA CYS A 14 -0.20 12.90 -14.23
C CYS A 14 1.33 12.74 -14.29
N GLY A 15 1.92 11.81 -13.53
CA GLY A 15 3.38 11.73 -13.34
C GLY A 15 4.04 10.42 -13.78
N GLY A 16 3.28 9.37 -14.03
CA GLY A 16 3.82 8.03 -14.26
C GLY A 16 4.68 7.52 -13.09
N GLU A 17 5.32 6.37 -13.27
CA GLU A 17 6.20 5.76 -12.23
C GLU A 17 7.37 6.67 -11.83
N LYS A 18 7.79 7.58 -12.72
CA LYS A 18 8.90 8.52 -12.51
C LYS A 18 8.63 9.58 -11.42
N HIS A 19 7.37 9.78 -11.05
CA HIS A 19 6.95 10.71 -10.01
C HIS A 19 6.21 10.01 -8.85
N SER A 20 6.51 8.73 -8.61
CA SER A 20 5.95 8.05 -7.43
C SER A 20 6.53 8.63 -6.15
N LYS A 21 5.67 8.93 -5.18
CA LYS A 21 6.10 9.34 -3.84
C LYS A 21 6.20 8.10 -2.98
N LYS A 22 7.40 7.82 -2.49
CA LYS A 22 7.72 6.68 -1.64
C LYS A 22 7.84 7.13 -0.20
N THR A 23 7.23 6.41 0.72
CA THR A 23 7.28 6.70 2.16
C THR A 23 7.35 5.39 2.92
N LEU A 24 8.19 5.33 3.94
CA LEU A 24 8.30 4.21 4.86
C LEU A 24 7.61 4.59 6.18
N ILE A 25 6.77 3.70 6.70
CA ILE A 25 5.99 3.91 7.91
C ILE A 25 6.11 2.66 8.76
N GLU A 26 6.31 2.81 10.06
CA GLU A 26 6.21 1.72 11.04
C GLU A 26 4.86 1.88 11.74
N ALA A 27 4.04 0.82 11.73
CA ALA A 27 2.73 0.85 12.38
C ALA A 27 2.29 -0.51 12.90
N GLU A 28 1.61 -0.50 14.04
CA GLU A 28 0.91 -1.68 14.57
C GLU A 28 -0.47 -1.80 13.92
N ALA A 29 -0.77 -2.97 13.37
CA ALA A 29 -2.07 -3.27 12.78
C ALA A 29 -2.50 -4.71 13.06
N ASP A 30 -3.81 -4.98 13.04
CA ASP A 30 -4.31 -6.35 13.15
C ASP A 30 -4.08 -7.18 11.88
N SER A 31 -4.05 -6.53 10.72
CA SER A 31 -3.61 -7.11 9.45
C SER A 31 -3.27 -6.00 8.45
N PRO A 32 -2.52 -6.31 7.37
CA PRO A 32 -2.29 -5.39 6.25
C PRO A 32 -3.59 -4.78 5.70
N GLU A 33 -4.62 -5.60 5.49
CA GLU A 33 -5.91 -5.15 4.98
C GLU A 33 -6.64 -4.22 5.94
N ALA A 34 -6.57 -4.48 7.26
CA ALA A 34 -7.16 -3.62 8.28
C ALA A 34 -6.52 -2.23 8.26
N TYR A 35 -5.17 -2.18 8.22
CA TYR A 35 -4.44 -0.92 8.12
C TYR A 35 -4.86 -0.10 6.90
N VAL A 36 -4.91 -0.74 5.72
CA VAL A 36 -5.31 -0.05 4.48
C VAL A 36 -6.76 0.39 4.52
N LYS A 37 -7.66 -0.38 5.16
CA LYS A 37 -9.07 0.01 5.29
C LYS A 37 -9.27 1.22 6.22
N GLU A 38 -8.43 1.35 7.25
CA GLU A 38 -8.51 2.46 8.21
C GLU A 38 -7.76 3.71 7.75
N ASN A 39 -6.61 3.55 7.09
CA ASN A 39 -5.69 4.64 6.73
C ASN A 39 -5.65 4.95 5.22
N GLY A 40 -6.09 4.01 4.39
CA GLY A 40 -6.06 4.13 2.94
C GLY A 40 -7.07 5.16 2.42
N ARG A 41 -6.68 5.88 1.37
CA ARG A 41 -7.51 6.92 0.75
C ARG A 41 -8.45 6.37 -0.33
N PHE A 42 -8.15 5.19 -0.85
CA PHE A 42 -8.81 4.60 -2.01
C PHE A 42 -9.26 3.17 -1.68
N PRO A 43 -10.28 2.64 -2.38
CA PRO A 43 -10.68 1.24 -2.21
C PRO A 43 -9.55 0.29 -2.59
N ILE A 44 -9.50 -0.85 -1.90
CA ILE A 44 -8.60 -1.96 -2.22
C ILE A 44 -9.03 -2.56 -3.57
N LEU A 45 -8.08 -2.64 -4.49
CA LEU A 45 -8.24 -3.26 -5.80
C LEU A 45 -7.69 -4.69 -5.80
N GLU A 46 -6.55 -4.89 -5.14
CA GLU A 46 -5.85 -6.17 -5.13
C GLU A 46 -5.02 -6.35 -3.85
N SER A 47 -4.86 -7.60 -3.42
CA SER A 47 -3.99 -8.01 -2.31
C SER A 47 -3.23 -9.27 -2.74
N ILE A 48 -1.91 -9.21 -2.74
CA ILE A 48 -1.00 -10.24 -3.25
C ILE A 48 0.02 -10.57 -2.16
N LEU A 49 0.34 -11.85 -1.99
CA LEU A 49 1.51 -12.29 -1.24
C LEU A 49 2.68 -12.46 -2.22
N ASN A 50 3.79 -11.75 -2.01
CA ASN A 50 4.96 -11.87 -2.87
C ASN A 50 5.79 -13.13 -2.53
N GLU A 51 6.82 -13.41 -3.33
CA GLU A 51 7.71 -14.57 -3.12
C GLU A 51 8.54 -14.48 -1.83
N ASN A 52 8.72 -13.28 -1.27
CA ASN A 52 9.40 -13.06 0.01
C ASN A 52 8.47 -13.28 1.22
N GLY A 53 7.16 -13.42 1.01
CA GLY A 53 6.17 -13.47 2.07
C GLY A 53 5.62 -12.10 2.50
N ASP A 54 5.99 -11.00 1.83
CA ASP A 54 5.41 -9.68 2.08
C ASP A 54 4.01 -9.58 1.48
N VAL A 55 3.12 -8.86 2.16
CA VAL A 55 1.78 -8.58 1.66
C VAL A 55 1.79 -7.26 0.89
N VAL A 56 1.44 -7.32 -0.39
CA VAL A 56 1.33 -6.15 -1.26
C VAL A 56 -0.14 -5.86 -1.53
N ILE A 57 -0.61 -4.70 -1.08
CA ILE A 57 -1.98 -4.22 -1.29
C ILE A 57 -1.98 -3.05 -2.26
N VAL A 58 -2.76 -3.15 -3.33
CA VAL A 58 -2.96 -2.11 -4.32
C VAL A 58 -4.32 -1.47 -4.10
N THR A 59 -4.33 -0.14 -3.97
CA THR A 59 -5.53 0.68 -3.89
C THR A 59 -5.57 1.68 -5.04
N GLY A 60 -6.76 2.15 -5.42
CA GLY A 60 -6.86 3.18 -6.46
C GLY A 60 -8.27 3.69 -6.72
N ASP A 61 -8.36 4.77 -7.48
CA ASP A 61 -9.63 5.48 -7.77
C ASP A 61 -10.24 5.12 -9.13
N ASN A 62 -9.68 4.14 -9.85
CA ASN A 62 -10.01 3.82 -11.25
C ASN A 62 -9.84 4.97 -12.26
N HIS A 63 -9.28 6.12 -11.85
CA HIS A 63 -8.97 7.27 -12.69
C HIS A 63 -7.45 7.49 -12.85
N GLY A 64 -6.65 6.51 -12.41
CA GLY A 64 -5.20 6.47 -12.58
C GLY A 64 -4.42 6.89 -11.34
N SER A 65 -5.09 7.20 -10.22
CA SER A 65 -4.42 7.30 -8.92
C SER A 65 -4.29 5.89 -8.34
N ILE A 66 -3.07 5.46 -8.06
CA ILE A 66 -2.78 4.16 -7.49
C ILE A 66 -1.90 4.37 -6.25
N VAL A 67 -2.21 3.69 -5.15
CA VAL A 67 -1.33 3.62 -3.99
C VAL A 67 -1.05 2.16 -3.67
N ARG A 68 0.23 1.82 -3.62
CA ARG A 68 0.71 0.47 -3.30
C ARG A 68 1.30 0.47 -1.90
N TYR A 69 0.87 -0.49 -1.10
CA TYR A 69 1.37 -0.74 0.24
C TYR A 69 2.08 -2.09 0.23
N THR A 70 3.33 -2.13 0.66
CA THR A 70 4.05 -3.39 0.92
C THR A 70 4.24 -3.50 2.43
N PHE A 71 3.77 -4.59 3.01
CA PHE A 71 3.88 -4.88 4.43
C PHE A 71 4.89 -5.99 4.65
N THR A 72 5.89 -5.70 5.47
CA THR A 72 6.92 -6.63 5.91
C THR A 72 6.87 -6.73 7.44
N GLU A 73 6.97 -7.95 7.98
CA GLU A 73 7.10 -8.24 9.42
C GLU A 73 8.58 -8.36 9.84
#